data_AF-A0A8J8AN45-F1
#
_entry.id   AF-A0A8J8AN45-F1
#
_cell.length_a   1.000
_cell.length_b   1.000
_cell.length_c   1.000
_cell.angle_alpha   90.00
_cell.angle_beta   90.00
_cell.angle_gamma   90.00
#
_symmetry.space_group_name_H-M   'P 1'
#
loop_
_entity.id
_entity.type
_entity.pdbx_description
1 polymer ?
#
loop_
_entity_poly.entity_id
_entity_poly.type
_entity_poly.pdbx_seq_one_letter_code
_entity_poly.pdbx_strand_id
1 'polypeptide(L)'
;MLLRDYRFSPGYGPEWGSGGIFGMRYHRGTLYFTVAFEAEAHFIDVKSGEEKTYDFTLLGDTPTSGGDTYNAVETVDEYIYFGGWVHAPAVYREDRRILFNNKYSHVHVYDTEEGSVKLLWKDSIHHETDWAGEVSDIIYDPYNDRLLLAREDGHANLGVYSLDRRRGKAEPLIHEPSLKGALVHDTAFFGVGNNFTEGLREIRALDLISGKWWAFKPGKSADGRPYIKPQLGAMAGAYNRAFAFVRGGVVAGNPLMGEGFTFFRLFEFYTFYAPFRVNAINVGGGILTAFNAHHDALYRPESNDAGIGWATTNTVVGPSVLVYIAPPMVKIVGTFGARVTSIEKMGGKILVATNSAPNTGATEATPFDTGHRDIVVLDERVLQGKPAPVSFSLPLALPSRVKGMGAGTFGGIPLDGYREPRMVLYLSGDNRLTVYEYDLSLPAGDAVEETFDVKAGKNILDLSSFSGIVSFELEKEDVKGKVRIELR
;
A
#
# COMPACT_ATOMS: atom_id res chain seq x y z
N MET A 1 28.69 -0.37 -9.32
CA MET A 1 27.55 0.16 -10.11
C MET A 1 26.40 -0.76 -9.78
N LEU A 2 25.36 -0.29 -9.08
CA LEU A 2 24.44 -1.18 -8.36
C LEU A 2 23.40 -1.87 -9.25
N LEU A 3 23.02 -1.27 -10.39
CA LEU A 3 22.11 -1.85 -11.40
C LEU A 3 22.50 -1.30 -12.79
N ARG A 4 22.48 -2.15 -13.84
CA ARG A 4 22.73 -1.71 -15.22
C ARG A 4 21.52 -0.94 -15.76
N ASP A 5 20.33 -1.51 -15.60
CA ASP A 5 19.06 -0.88 -15.93
C ASP A 5 18.25 -0.65 -14.65
N TYR A 6 17.90 0.61 -14.41
CA TYR A 6 17.10 1.04 -13.25
C TYR A 6 15.88 1.86 -13.68
N ARG A 7 15.69 2.04 -15.00
CA ARG A 7 14.60 2.79 -15.61
C ARG A 7 13.92 1.96 -16.67
N PHE A 8 12.61 1.85 -16.55
CA PHE A 8 11.77 1.08 -17.46
C PHE A 8 10.77 2.05 -18.09
N SER A 9 10.92 2.23 -19.40
CA SER A 9 10.01 3.06 -20.18
C SER A 9 8.75 2.27 -20.53
N PRO A 10 7.61 2.94 -20.75
CA PRO A 10 6.39 2.27 -21.17
C PRO A 10 6.60 1.36 -22.37
N GLY A 11 6.23 0.09 -22.23
CA GLY A 11 6.32 -0.94 -23.26
C GLY A 11 4.97 -1.55 -23.61
N TYR A 12 5.01 -2.69 -24.32
CA TYR A 12 3.83 -3.53 -24.51
C TYR A 12 3.52 -4.22 -23.18
N GLY A 13 2.51 -3.70 -22.49
CA GLY A 13 2.07 -4.18 -21.18
C GLY A 13 0.56 -4.11 -21.11
N PRO A 14 -0.13 -5.04 -21.78
CA PRO A 14 -1.54 -4.90 -22.00
C PRO A 14 -2.37 -5.04 -20.71
N GLU A 15 -2.81 -3.94 -20.12
CA GLU A 15 -3.61 -3.91 -18.88
C GLU A 15 -4.25 -2.53 -18.63
N TRP A 16 -4.82 -2.34 -17.45
CA TRP A 16 -5.44 -1.09 -17.02
C TRP A 16 -4.42 -0.08 -16.48
N GLY A 17 -3.88 0.73 -17.38
CA GLY A 17 -3.13 1.94 -17.04
C GLY A 17 -1.63 1.70 -17.00
N SER A 18 -1.04 1.69 -15.81
CA SER A 18 0.38 1.37 -15.66
C SER A 18 0.60 0.41 -14.50
N GLY A 19 1.55 -0.50 -14.69
CA GLY A 19 2.03 -1.44 -13.70
C GLY A 19 3.03 -0.74 -12.80
N GLY A 20 4.09 -1.41 -12.42
CA GLY A 20 5.06 -0.86 -11.49
C GLY A 20 6.21 -1.82 -11.35
N ILE A 21 7.20 -1.44 -10.54
CA ILE A 21 8.21 -2.38 -10.08
C ILE A 21 7.73 -2.87 -8.72
N PHE A 22 7.37 -4.14 -8.64
CA PHE A 22 6.74 -4.76 -7.48
C PHE A 22 7.54 -5.97 -7.02
N GLY A 23 7.30 -6.39 -5.77
CA GLY A 23 7.93 -7.56 -5.18
C GLY A 23 9.44 -7.42 -5.02
N MET A 24 9.96 -6.19 -4.92
CA MET A 24 11.39 -5.96 -4.80
C MET A 24 11.93 -6.67 -3.56
N ARG A 25 12.93 -7.53 -3.73
CA ARG A 25 13.50 -8.34 -2.66
C ARG A 25 14.99 -8.57 -2.85
N TYR A 26 15.78 -8.25 -1.83
CA TYR A 26 17.21 -8.58 -1.82
C TYR A 26 17.47 -9.80 -0.95
N HIS A 27 18.01 -10.87 -1.54
CA HIS A 27 18.27 -12.12 -0.85
C HIS A 27 19.54 -12.79 -1.35
N ARG A 28 20.44 -13.17 -0.44
CA ARG A 28 21.69 -13.91 -0.72
C ARG A 28 22.56 -13.36 -1.86
N GLY A 29 22.49 -12.06 -2.15
CA GLY A 29 23.26 -11.44 -3.23
C GLY A 29 22.48 -11.22 -4.52
N THR A 30 21.25 -11.72 -4.61
CA THR A 30 20.33 -11.49 -5.72
C THR A 30 19.33 -10.40 -5.36
N LEU A 31 19.14 -9.42 -6.25
CA LEU A 31 17.99 -8.51 -6.22
C LEU A 31 16.92 -9.04 -7.19
N TYR A 32 15.73 -9.30 -6.68
CA TYR A 32 14.55 -9.67 -7.45
C TYR A 32 13.56 -8.51 -7.51
N PHE A 33 12.85 -8.36 -8.63
CA PHE A 33 11.63 -7.57 -8.75
C PHE A 33 10.85 -7.96 -10.02
N THR A 34 9.57 -7.62 -10.06
CA THR A 34 8.72 -7.73 -11.26
C THR A 34 8.47 -6.37 -11.86
N VAL A 35 8.67 -6.22 -13.17
CA VAL A 35 8.14 -5.12 -13.96
C VAL A 35 6.74 -5.53 -14.43
N ALA A 36 5.73 -5.07 -13.69
CA ALA A 36 4.35 -5.47 -13.92
C ALA A 36 3.78 -4.89 -15.21
N PHE A 37 2.80 -5.60 -15.73
CA PHE A 37 2.09 -5.47 -17.02
C PHE A 37 2.91 -5.92 -18.22
N GLU A 38 4.22 -5.66 -18.23
CA GLU A 38 5.15 -6.31 -19.17
C GLU A 38 5.40 -7.79 -18.83
N ALA A 39 4.98 -8.23 -17.64
CA ALA A 39 5.15 -9.60 -17.15
C ALA A 39 6.62 -10.04 -17.22
N GLU A 40 7.53 -9.22 -16.67
CA GLU A 40 8.95 -9.52 -16.60
C GLU A 40 9.41 -9.62 -15.14
N ALA A 41 9.92 -10.78 -14.74
CA ALA A 41 10.58 -11.00 -13.46
C ALA A 41 12.10 -10.92 -13.66
N HIS A 42 12.75 -9.99 -12.98
CA HIS A 42 14.18 -9.73 -13.06
C HIS A 42 14.91 -10.29 -11.83
N PHE A 43 16.03 -10.96 -12.06
CA PHE A 43 16.92 -11.49 -11.04
C PHE A 43 18.34 -11.02 -11.33
N ILE A 44 18.87 -10.16 -10.47
CA ILE A 44 20.17 -9.52 -10.68
C ILE A 44 21.14 -10.00 -9.60
N ASP A 45 22.21 -10.70 -10.02
CA ASP A 45 23.35 -10.96 -9.13
C ASP A 45 24.11 -9.64 -8.91
N VAL A 46 24.09 -9.14 -7.68
CA VAL A 46 24.64 -7.82 -7.35
C VAL A 46 26.18 -7.81 -7.36
N LYS A 47 26.84 -8.97 -7.30
CA LYS A 47 28.30 -9.08 -7.36
C LYS A 47 28.79 -9.10 -8.81
N SER A 48 28.20 -9.92 -9.67
CA SER A 48 28.61 -10.05 -11.06
C SER A 48 27.97 -8.99 -11.96
N GLY A 49 26.79 -8.47 -11.58
CA GLY A 49 25.96 -7.62 -12.41
C GLY A 49 25.25 -8.38 -13.54
N GLU A 50 25.23 -9.72 -13.46
CA GLU A 50 24.46 -10.57 -14.37
C GLU A 50 22.98 -10.47 -14.05
N GLU A 51 22.16 -10.40 -15.10
CA GLU A 51 20.73 -10.26 -15.01
C GLU A 51 20.05 -11.38 -15.78
N LYS A 52 19.08 -12.01 -15.13
CA LYS A 52 18.18 -12.98 -15.73
C LYS A 52 16.77 -12.41 -15.73
N THR A 53 16.14 -12.38 -16.89
CA THR A 53 14.72 -12.02 -17.04
C THR A 53 13.89 -13.27 -17.33
N TYR A 54 12.74 -13.37 -16.68
CA TYR A 54 11.77 -14.44 -16.86
C TYR A 54 10.40 -13.85 -17.21
N ASP A 55 9.77 -14.37 -18.27
CA ASP A 55 8.58 -13.81 -18.94
C ASP A 55 7.28 -14.57 -18.64
N PHE A 56 7.27 -15.35 -17.55
CA PHE A 56 6.12 -16.17 -17.12
C PHE A 56 5.67 -17.27 -18.08
N THR A 57 6.52 -17.69 -19.02
CA THR A 57 6.27 -18.78 -19.98
C THR A 57 5.97 -20.16 -19.37
N LEU A 58 6.12 -20.35 -18.05
CA LEU A 58 5.70 -21.59 -17.37
C LEU A 58 4.19 -21.61 -17.08
N LEU A 59 3.50 -20.48 -17.18
CA LEU A 59 2.05 -20.40 -16.95
C LEU A 59 1.23 -20.80 -18.17
N GLY A 60 1.69 -20.45 -19.37
CA GLY A 60 0.99 -20.67 -20.63
C GLY A 60 1.69 -19.99 -21.81
N ASP A 61 0.98 -19.90 -22.93
CA ASP A 61 1.52 -19.34 -24.17
C ASP A 61 1.67 -17.81 -24.10
N THR A 62 2.53 -17.26 -24.95
CA THR A 62 2.74 -15.82 -25.13
C THR A 62 1.70 -15.21 -26.08
N PRO A 63 1.47 -13.88 -26.07
CA PRO A 63 2.10 -12.87 -25.20
C PRO A 63 1.58 -12.95 -23.76
N THR A 64 2.49 -12.79 -22.79
CA THR A 64 2.11 -12.65 -21.38
C THR A 64 1.84 -11.19 -21.03
N SER A 65 1.00 -10.96 -20.02
CA SER A 65 0.75 -9.63 -19.44
C SER A 65 0.39 -9.76 -17.98
N GLY A 66 0.72 -8.77 -17.15
CA GLY A 66 0.46 -8.77 -15.72
C GLY A 66 1.73 -8.85 -14.89
N GLY A 67 1.65 -9.53 -13.76
CA GLY A 67 2.73 -9.68 -12.79
C GLY A 67 2.22 -9.52 -11.36
N ASP A 68 3.06 -8.95 -10.51
CA ASP A 68 2.70 -8.62 -9.14
C ASP A 68 2.21 -7.18 -9.07
N THR A 69 1.08 -6.90 -8.42
CA THR A 69 0.60 -5.53 -8.19
C THR A 69 0.48 -5.16 -6.71
N TYR A 70 0.90 -6.05 -5.81
CA TYR A 70 0.81 -5.87 -4.36
C TYR A 70 2.08 -6.22 -3.57
N ASN A 71 3.19 -6.63 -4.19
CA ASN A 71 4.44 -7.07 -3.55
C ASN A 71 4.33 -8.43 -2.84
N ALA A 72 3.80 -9.44 -3.53
CA ALA A 72 3.72 -10.81 -3.06
C ALA A 72 5.07 -11.53 -3.21
N VAL A 73 5.97 -11.34 -2.26
CA VAL A 73 7.32 -11.91 -2.27
C VAL A 73 7.80 -12.32 -0.88
N GLU A 74 8.40 -13.51 -0.77
CA GLU A 74 9.00 -14.03 0.46
C GLU A 74 10.27 -14.83 0.17
N THR A 75 11.16 -14.95 1.15
CA THR A 75 12.44 -15.66 1.03
C THR A 75 12.58 -16.73 2.11
N VAL A 76 13.02 -17.93 1.72
CA VAL A 76 13.32 -19.03 2.65
C VAL A 76 14.53 -19.77 2.12
N ASP A 77 15.52 -20.05 2.97
CA ASP A 77 16.75 -20.74 2.58
C ASP A 77 17.44 -20.02 1.39
N GLU A 78 17.67 -20.71 0.27
CA GLU A 78 18.19 -20.18 -1.00
C GLU A 78 17.11 -19.63 -1.95
N TYR A 79 15.83 -19.71 -1.57
CA TYR A 79 14.72 -19.48 -2.47
C TYR A 79 14.08 -18.10 -2.32
N ILE A 80 13.68 -17.52 -3.46
CA ILE A 80 12.79 -16.36 -3.54
C ILE A 80 11.46 -16.86 -4.11
N TYR A 81 10.40 -16.81 -3.30
CA TYR A 81 9.03 -17.12 -3.72
C TYR A 81 8.33 -15.84 -4.14
N PHE A 82 7.64 -15.87 -5.28
CA PHE A 82 6.97 -14.69 -5.81
C PHE A 82 5.63 -15.01 -6.47
N GLY A 83 4.66 -14.12 -6.24
CA GLY A 83 3.27 -14.26 -6.64
C GLY A 83 2.78 -13.12 -7.52
N GLY A 84 1.46 -12.97 -7.58
CA GLY A 84 0.74 -12.03 -8.45
C GLY A 84 -0.32 -12.73 -9.29
N TRP A 85 -0.72 -12.08 -10.37
CA TRP A 85 -1.52 -12.67 -11.44
C TRP A 85 -0.89 -12.40 -12.81
N VAL A 86 -1.06 -13.32 -13.75
CA VAL A 86 -0.59 -13.13 -15.14
C VAL A 86 -1.63 -13.65 -16.12
N HIS A 87 -1.84 -12.92 -17.21
CA HIS A 87 -2.46 -13.38 -18.44
C HIS A 87 -1.47 -14.19 -19.27
N ALA A 88 -1.79 -15.44 -19.60
CA ALA A 88 -0.93 -16.31 -20.42
C ALA A 88 -1.75 -17.27 -21.31
N PRO A 89 -2.10 -16.89 -22.56
CA PRO A 89 -1.79 -15.60 -23.22
C PRO A 89 -2.79 -14.49 -22.87
N ALA A 90 -2.34 -13.24 -23.00
CA ALA A 90 -3.18 -12.05 -22.99
C ALA A 90 -3.96 -11.93 -24.31
N VAL A 91 -5.29 -11.86 -24.21
CA VAL A 91 -6.19 -11.81 -25.37
C VAL A 91 -7.08 -10.58 -25.28
N TYR A 92 -7.09 -9.80 -26.36
CA TYR A 92 -7.95 -8.62 -26.52
C TYR A 92 -9.16 -8.92 -27.38
N ARG A 93 -10.28 -8.31 -26.98
CA ARG A 93 -11.42 -8.11 -27.85
C ARG A 93 -11.21 -6.88 -28.73
N GLU A 94 -11.96 -6.82 -29.83
CA GLU A 94 -12.01 -5.66 -30.73
C GLU A 94 -12.47 -4.37 -30.01
N ASP A 95 -13.23 -4.49 -28.91
CA ASP A 95 -13.70 -3.38 -28.08
C ASP A 95 -12.69 -2.92 -27.00
N ARG A 96 -11.43 -3.36 -27.09
CA ARG A 96 -10.32 -3.03 -26.19
C ARG A 96 -10.47 -3.54 -24.75
N ARG A 97 -11.29 -4.56 -24.53
CA ARG A 97 -11.33 -5.30 -23.26
C ARG A 97 -10.39 -6.50 -23.29
N ILE A 98 -9.77 -6.78 -22.14
CA ILE A 98 -8.95 -7.98 -21.93
C ILE A 98 -9.87 -9.12 -21.50
N LEU A 99 -9.61 -10.33 -22.02
CA LEU A 99 -10.31 -11.55 -21.63
C LEU A 99 -9.59 -12.25 -20.47
N PHE A 100 -10.35 -12.70 -19.46
CA PHE A 100 -9.78 -13.30 -18.25
C PHE A 100 -9.75 -14.82 -18.23
N ASN A 101 -10.12 -15.46 -19.35
CA ASN A 101 -10.09 -16.91 -19.49
C ASN A 101 -8.69 -17.50 -19.21
N ASN A 102 -7.66 -16.71 -19.48
CA ASN A 102 -6.25 -17.05 -19.29
C ASN A 102 -5.59 -16.23 -18.18
N LYS A 103 -6.35 -15.67 -17.23
CA LYS A 103 -5.82 -14.99 -16.05
C LYS A 103 -5.52 -16.03 -14.97
N TYR A 104 -4.26 -16.11 -14.57
CA TYR A 104 -3.79 -17.08 -13.57
C TYR A 104 -3.23 -16.34 -12.36
N SER A 105 -3.74 -16.65 -11.17
CA SER A 105 -3.00 -16.40 -9.92
C SER A 105 -1.87 -17.42 -9.83
N HIS A 106 -0.70 -17.04 -9.35
CA HIS A 106 0.45 -17.95 -9.34
C HIS A 106 1.36 -17.77 -8.13
N VAL A 107 2.18 -18.80 -7.89
CA VAL A 107 3.39 -18.73 -7.08
C VAL A 107 4.51 -19.44 -7.85
N HIS A 108 5.60 -18.71 -8.07
CA HIS A 108 6.85 -19.23 -8.59
C HIS A 108 7.90 -19.24 -7.48
N VAL A 109 8.99 -19.96 -7.74
CA VAL A 109 10.18 -19.98 -6.91
C VAL A 109 11.41 -19.81 -7.79
N TYR A 110 12.33 -18.95 -7.35
CA TYR A 110 13.67 -18.79 -7.91
C TYR A 110 14.71 -19.33 -6.93
N ASP A 111 15.62 -20.16 -7.44
CA ASP A 111 16.77 -20.68 -6.70
C ASP A 111 17.98 -19.77 -6.91
N THR A 112 18.47 -19.14 -5.84
CA THR A 112 19.62 -18.22 -5.91
C THR A 112 20.97 -18.92 -6.10
N GLU A 113 21.06 -20.24 -5.88
CA GLU A 113 22.28 -21.03 -6.07
C GLU A 113 22.34 -21.64 -7.47
N GLU A 114 21.21 -22.15 -7.98
CA GLU A 114 21.13 -22.74 -9.33
C GLU A 114 20.78 -21.71 -10.42
N GLY A 115 20.26 -20.55 -10.04
CA GLY A 115 19.79 -19.53 -10.97
C GLY A 115 18.58 -19.98 -11.79
N SER A 116 17.73 -20.86 -11.26
CA SER A 116 16.60 -21.48 -11.97
C SER A 116 15.25 -20.96 -11.46
N VAL A 117 14.24 -20.90 -12.35
CA VAL A 117 12.85 -20.53 -11.98
C VAL A 117 11.96 -21.74 -12.16
N LYS A 118 11.06 -21.98 -11.21
CA LYS A 118 10.05 -23.04 -11.25
C LYS A 118 8.67 -22.49 -10.91
N LEU A 119 7.65 -22.96 -11.62
CA LEU A 119 6.25 -22.76 -11.22
C LEU A 119 5.91 -23.74 -10.08
N LEU A 120 5.53 -23.20 -8.93
CA LEU A 120 5.16 -23.99 -7.76
C LEU A 120 3.65 -24.25 -7.74
N TRP A 121 2.85 -23.24 -8.06
CA TRP A 121 1.39 -23.34 -8.02
C TRP A 121 0.74 -22.28 -8.95
N LYS A 122 -0.42 -22.62 -9.53
CA LYS A 122 -1.28 -21.67 -10.26
C LYS A 122 -2.76 -22.01 -10.10
N ASP A 123 -3.62 -21.01 -10.29
CA ASP A 123 -5.07 -21.12 -10.18
C ASP A 123 -5.78 -20.18 -11.16
N SER A 124 -6.92 -20.61 -11.70
CA SER A 124 -7.79 -19.83 -12.58
C SER A 124 -9.21 -20.37 -12.54
N ILE A 125 -10.19 -19.50 -12.71
CA ILE A 125 -11.61 -19.88 -12.87
C ILE A 125 -12.05 -19.92 -14.34
N HIS A 126 -11.16 -19.58 -15.28
CA HIS A 126 -11.41 -19.61 -16.72
C HIS A 126 -12.65 -18.84 -17.19
N HIS A 127 -12.96 -17.73 -16.52
CA HIS A 127 -14.11 -16.89 -16.83
C HIS A 127 -13.73 -15.70 -17.72
N GLU A 128 -14.69 -15.19 -18.49
CA GLU A 128 -14.44 -14.11 -19.47
C GLU A 128 -14.09 -12.78 -18.80
N THR A 129 -14.80 -12.46 -17.70
CA THR A 129 -14.75 -11.16 -17.01
C THR A 129 -14.33 -11.24 -15.55
N ASP A 130 -14.28 -12.46 -15.00
CA ASP A 130 -14.09 -12.70 -13.57
C ASP A 130 -12.79 -13.50 -13.43
N TRP A 131 -12.13 -13.35 -12.28
CA TRP A 131 -10.86 -14.03 -12.05
C TRP A 131 -10.72 -14.50 -10.61
N ALA A 132 -9.82 -15.46 -10.42
CA ALA A 132 -9.42 -15.91 -9.09
C ALA A 132 -8.59 -14.81 -8.41
N GLY A 133 -8.70 -14.65 -7.09
CA GLY A 133 -7.98 -13.59 -6.36
C GLY A 133 -6.48 -13.61 -6.62
N GLU A 134 -5.90 -12.43 -6.86
CA GLU A 134 -4.45 -12.25 -6.94
C GLU A 134 -3.77 -12.81 -5.69
N VAL A 135 -2.60 -13.42 -5.83
CA VAL A 135 -1.74 -13.65 -4.66
C VAL A 135 -1.14 -12.30 -4.31
N SER A 136 -1.71 -11.65 -3.30
CA SER A 136 -1.36 -10.29 -2.91
C SER A 136 -0.31 -10.23 -1.80
N ASP A 137 -0.07 -11.34 -1.10
CA ASP A 137 1.00 -11.46 -0.10
C ASP A 137 1.47 -12.92 0.03
N ILE A 138 2.73 -13.09 0.40
CA ILE A 138 3.31 -14.39 0.74
C ILE A 138 4.02 -14.23 2.08
N ILE A 139 3.70 -15.11 3.03
CA ILE A 139 4.34 -15.15 4.35
C ILE A 139 4.86 -16.56 4.58
N TYR A 140 6.10 -16.70 5.07
CA TYR A 140 6.61 -17.99 5.48
C TYR A 140 6.09 -18.39 6.87
N ASP A 141 5.52 -19.58 7.00
CA ASP A 141 5.21 -20.21 8.27
C ASP A 141 6.37 -21.16 8.63
N PRO A 142 7.30 -20.74 9.52
CA PRO A 142 8.48 -21.52 9.86
C PRO A 142 8.16 -22.76 10.70
N TYR A 143 7.00 -22.81 11.37
CA TYR A 143 6.65 -23.94 12.22
C TYR A 143 6.17 -25.14 11.39
N ASN A 144 5.38 -24.88 10.35
CA ASN A 144 4.81 -25.94 9.50
C ASN A 144 5.52 -26.09 8.14
N ASP A 145 6.60 -25.35 7.90
CA ASP A 145 7.39 -25.35 6.67
C ASP A 145 6.53 -25.14 5.40
N ARG A 146 5.70 -24.09 5.42
CA ARG A 146 4.74 -23.77 4.34
C ARG A 146 4.69 -22.27 4.05
N LEU A 147 4.07 -21.91 2.95
CA LEU A 147 3.74 -20.52 2.63
C LEU A 147 2.27 -20.24 2.96
N LEU A 148 1.99 -19.07 3.53
CA LEU A 148 0.65 -18.54 3.68
C LEU A 148 0.43 -17.48 2.60
N LEU A 149 -0.57 -17.69 1.75
CA LEU A 149 -0.90 -16.82 0.64
C LEU A 149 -2.13 -15.99 0.99
N ALA A 150 -1.99 -14.67 1.05
CA ALA A 150 -3.14 -13.77 1.13
C ALA A 150 -3.66 -13.51 -0.29
N ARG A 151 -4.98 -13.60 -0.47
CA ARG A 151 -5.66 -13.39 -1.75
C ARG A 151 -6.82 -12.42 -1.61
N GLU A 152 -6.70 -11.32 -2.33
CA GLU A 152 -7.77 -10.35 -2.60
C GLU A 152 -7.83 -10.08 -4.11
N ASP A 153 -8.28 -8.90 -4.53
CA ASP A 153 -8.33 -8.44 -5.93
C ASP A 153 -8.75 -9.53 -6.93
N GLY A 154 -10.04 -9.88 -6.88
CA GLY A 154 -10.66 -10.90 -7.71
C GLY A 154 -12.10 -11.19 -7.31
N HIS A 155 -12.70 -12.17 -7.98
CA HIS A 155 -14.11 -12.53 -7.84
C HIS A 155 -14.32 -13.86 -7.12
N ALA A 156 -13.34 -14.77 -7.20
CA ALA A 156 -13.41 -16.11 -6.65
C ALA A 156 -12.08 -16.52 -5.99
N ASN A 157 -12.11 -17.60 -5.21
CA ASN A 157 -10.94 -18.19 -4.55
C ASN A 157 -10.14 -17.17 -3.69
N LEU A 158 -10.87 -16.29 -3.01
CA LEU A 158 -10.30 -15.26 -2.12
C LEU A 158 -9.93 -15.86 -0.74
N GLY A 159 -9.21 -15.08 0.06
CA GLY A 159 -8.87 -15.38 1.45
C GLY A 159 -7.45 -15.84 1.66
N VAL A 160 -7.21 -16.66 2.69
CA VAL A 160 -5.85 -17.11 3.05
C VAL A 160 -5.70 -18.58 2.73
N TYR A 161 -4.62 -18.94 2.06
CA TYR A 161 -4.31 -20.32 1.67
C TYR A 161 -2.99 -20.75 2.29
N SER A 162 -2.90 -22.03 2.65
CA SER A 162 -1.66 -22.72 2.96
C SER A 162 -1.13 -23.36 1.68
N LEU A 163 0.12 -23.09 1.30
CA LEU A 163 0.81 -23.69 0.16
C LEU A 163 2.03 -24.49 0.64
N ASP A 164 2.04 -25.79 0.37
CA ASP A 164 3.21 -26.65 0.59
C ASP A 164 4.33 -26.22 -0.37
N ARG A 165 5.42 -25.68 0.19
CA ARG A 165 6.54 -25.13 -0.60
C ARG A 165 7.32 -26.16 -1.40
N ARG A 166 7.17 -27.45 -1.09
CA ARG A 166 7.87 -28.57 -1.76
C ARG A 166 6.99 -29.22 -2.83
N ARG A 167 5.69 -29.38 -2.53
CA ARG A 167 4.75 -30.13 -3.38
C ARG A 167 3.85 -29.24 -4.25
N GLY A 168 3.72 -27.95 -3.93
CA GLY A 168 2.85 -27.04 -4.68
C GLY A 168 1.35 -27.24 -4.42
N LYS A 169 0.99 -27.95 -3.34
CA LYS A 169 -0.42 -28.15 -2.96
C LYS A 169 -0.92 -26.97 -2.13
N ALA A 170 -1.95 -26.29 -2.62
CA ALA A 170 -2.63 -25.22 -1.90
C ALA A 170 -3.93 -25.71 -1.23
N GLU A 171 -4.20 -25.24 -0.02
CA GLU A 171 -5.43 -25.52 0.74
C GLU A 171 -5.97 -24.22 1.36
N PRO A 172 -7.27 -23.92 1.23
CA PRO A 172 -7.85 -22.73 1.85
C PRO A 172 -7.87 -22.87 3.38
N LEU A 173 -7.48 -21.80 4.08
CA LEU A 173 -7.58 -21.67 5.53
C LEU A 173 -8.78 -20.81 5.94
N ILE A 174 -9.01 -19.70 5.22
CA ILE A 174 -10.21 -18.86 5.32
C ILE A 174 -10.61 -18.41 3.91
N HIS A 175 -11.90 -18.10 3.71
CA HIS A 175 -12.46 -17.75 2.39
C HIS A 175 -12.79 -16.26 2.26
N GLU A 176 -12.78 -15.51 3.36
CA GLU A 176 -13.02 -14.08 3.35
C GLU A 176 -11.81 -13.34 2.77
N PRO A 177 -12.00 -12.34 1.90
CA PRO A 177 -10.90 -11.67 1.21
C PRO A 177 -9.87 -11.10 2.18
N SER A 178 -8.59 -11.23 1.83
CA SER A 178 -7.48 -10.80 2.66
C SER A 178 -6.34 -10.30 1.78
N LEU A 179 -6.03 -9.01 1.83
CA LEU A 179 -4.97 -8.44 0.99
C LEU A 179 -3.57 -8.76 1.50
N LYS A 180 -3.35 -8.54 2.80
CA LYS A 180 -2.03 -8.52 3.41
C LYS A 180 -2.02 -9.21 4.76
N GLY A 181 -0.85 -9.69 5.16
CA GLY A 181 -0.60 -10.12 6.52
C GLY A 181 0.76 -9.72 7.05
N ALA A 182 1.01 -10.05 8.31
CA ALA A 182 2.29 -9.86 8.96
C ALA A 182 2.50 -10.90 10.06
N LEU A 183 3.75 -11.33 10.24
CA LEU A 183 4.15 -12.15 11.38
C LEU A 183 4.38 -11.28 12.61
N VAL A 184 3.86 -11.74 13.73
CA VAL A 184 4.13 -11.20 15.07
C VAL A 184 4.34 -12.39 15.99
N HIS A 185 5.59 -12.65 16.37
CA HIS A 185 6.00 -13.87 17.09
C HIS A 185 5.60 -15.15 16.35
N ASP A 186 4.84 -16.02 17.02
CA ASP A 186 4.31 -17.31 16.57
C ASP A 186 2.89 -17.17 15.95
N THR A 187 2.48 -15.95 15.64
CA THR A 187 1.16 -15.64 15.10
C THR A 187 1.26 -14.87 13.78
N ALA A 188 0.48 -15.28 12.78
CA ALA A 188 0.28 -14.52 11.55
C ALA A 188 -1.01 -13.70 11.63
N PHE A 189 -0.92 -12.38 11.51
CA PHE A 189 -2.07 -11.48 11.46
C PHE A 189 -2.41 -11.17 10.00
N PHE A 190 -3.69 -11.25 9.63
CA PHE A 190 -4.21 -10.97 8.30
C PHE A 190 -5.31 -9.92 8.38
N GLY A 191 -5.24 -8.90 7.53
CA GLY A 191 -6.30 -7.93 7.38
C GLY A 191 -7.39 -8.48 6.46
N VAL A 192 -8.58 -8.69 7.01
CA VAL A 192 -9.73 -9.30 6.32
C VAL A 192 -10.76 -8.22 5.98
N GLY A 193 -11.17 -8.21 4.71
CA GLY A 193 -12.05 -7.19 4.14
C GLY A 193 -11.80 -7.05 2.64
N ASN A 194 -12.67 -6.30 1.97
CA ASN A 194 -12.56 -6.06 0.52
C ASN A 194 -12.40 -4.55 0.25
N ASN A 195 -11.24 -4.17 -0.27
CA ASN A 195 -10.83 -2.80 -0.58
C ASN A 195 -11.68 -2.14 -1.66
N PHE A 196 -12.34 -2.91 -2.51
CA PHE A 196 -13.21 -2.40 -3.57
C PHE A 196 -14.65 -2.16 -3.07
N THR A 197 -14.98 -2.56 -1.84
CA THR A 197 -16.31 -2.36 -1.24
C THR A 197 -16.26 -1.60 0.08
N GLU A 198 -15.76 -2.23 1.15
CA GLU A 198 -15.80 -1.71 2.54
C GLU A 198 -14.43 -1.35 3.13
N GLY A 199 -13.32 -1.86 2.57
CA GLY A 199 -11.99 -1.81 3.18
C GLY A 199 -11.77 -2.88 4.25
N LEU A 200 -10.84 -2.62 5.17
CA LEU A 200 -10.53 -3.48 6.31
C LEU A 200 -11.73 -3.56 7.26
N ARG A 201 -12.25 -4.78 7.47
CA ARG A 201 -13.38 -5.06 8.35
C ARG A 201 -12.94 -5.64 9.69
N GLU A 202 -11.96 -6.52 9.66
CA GLU A 202 -11.41 -7.19 10.84
C GLU A 202 -9.95 -7.60 10.59
N ILE A 203 -9.22 -7.86 11.67
CA ILE A 203 -7.89 -8.43 11.64
C ILE A 203 -8.00 -9.82 12.26
N ARG A 204 -7.64 -10.86 11.50
CA ARG A 204 -7.64 -12.24 11.99
C ARG A 204 -6.23 -12.67 12.31
N ALA A 205 -6.07 -13.43 13.39
CA ALA A 205 -4.79 -13.95 13.84
C ALA A 205 -4.80 -15.47 13.78
N LEU A 206 -3.82 -16.06 13.10
CA LEU A 206 -3.55 -17.49 13.04
C LEU A 206 -2.38 -17.82 13.96
N ASP A 207 -2.65 -18.62 14.99
CA ASP A 207 -1.61 -19.29 15.76
C ASP A 207 -0.91 -20.34 14.88
N LEU A 208 0.39 -20.17 14.62
CA LEU A 208 1.12 -21.07 13.73
C LEU A 208 1.34 -22.46 14.34
N ILE A 209 1.27 -22.59 15.66
CA ILE A 209 1.56 -23.83 16.39
C ILE A 209 0.30 -24.69 16.52
N SER A 210 -0.78 -24.11 17.00
CA SER A 210 -2.06 -24.77 17.29
C SER A 210 -3.04 -24.72 16.12
N GLY A 211 -2.81 -23.86 15.13
CA GLY A 211 -3.72 -23.65 14.00
C GLY A 211 -5.00 -22.89 14.36
N LYS A 212 -5.08 -22.32 15.57
CA LYS A 212 -6.26 -21.60 16.05
C LYS A 212 -6.36 -20.22 15.42
N TRP A 213 -7.58 -19.82 15.08
CA TRP A 213 -7.89 -18.48 14.59
C TRP A 213 -8.60 -17.63 15.64
N TRP A 214 -8.28 -16.33 15.67
CA TRP A 214 -9.03 -15.29 16.36
C TRP A 214 -9.40 -14.16 15.40
N ALA A 215 -10.46 -13.44 15.69
CA ALA A 215 -10.90 -12.28 14.92
C ALA A 215 -11.02 -11.05 15.84
N PHE A 216 -10.49 -9.93 15.39
CA PHE A 216 -10.46 -8.66 16.12
C PHE A 216 -10.96 -7.53 15.23
N LYS A 217 -11.77 -6.63 15.78
CA LYS A 217 -12.21 -5.44 15.05
C LYS A 217 -11.11 -4.37 15.06
N PRO A 218 -11.01 -3.54 14.01
CA PRO A 218 -10.27 -2.29 14.09
C PRO A 218 -10.80 -1.44 15.26
N GLY A 219 -9.89 -0.76 15.95
CA GLY A 219 -10.24 0.07 17.11
C GLY A 219 -10.85 1.42 16.75
N LYS A 220 -11.16 2.18 17.80
CA LYS A 220 -11.45 3.62 17.66
C LYS A 220 -10.19 4.37 17.23
N SER A 221 -10.36 5.60 16.76
CA SER A 221 -9.22 6.46 16.47
C SER A 221 -8.64 7.07 17.75
N ALA A 222 -7.33 7.35 17.73
CA ALA A 222 -6.64 8.09 18.79
C ALA A 222 -7.17 9.52 18.96
N ASP A 223 -7.68 10.13 17.88
CA ASP A 223 -8.34 11.45 17.91
C ASP A 223 -9.82 11.39 18.34
N GLY A 224 -10.36 10.20 18.64
CA GLY A 224 -11.75 10.00 19.04
C GLY A 224 -12.79 10.22 17.93
N ARG A 225 -12.37 10.60 16.72
CA ARG A 225 -13.25 10.91 15.58
C ARG A 225 -13.44 9.74 14.61
N PRO A 226 -14.63 9.53 14.04
CA PRO A 226 -14.86 8.45 13.08
C PRO A 226 -13.91 8.48 11.87
N TYR A 227 -13.66 7.31 11.30
CA TYR A 227 -12.97 7.13 10.03
C TYR A 227 -13.81 6.22 9.12
N ILE A 228 -13.63 6.35 7.80
CA ILE A 228 -14.48 5.66 6.82
C ILE A 228 -13.63 4.91 5.80
N LYS A 229 -14.08 3.68 5.48
CA LYS A 229 -13.46 2.78 4.49
C LYS A 229 -11.92 2.73 4.61
N PRO A 230 -11.39 2.17 5.71
CA PRO A 230 -9.96 1.99 5.88
C PRO A 230 -9.43 0.93 4.89
N GLN A 231 -9.14 1.32 3.65
CA GLN A 231 -8.66 0.40 2.62
C GLN A 231 -7.24 -0.04 2.96
N LEU A 232 -7.04 -1.35 3.19
CA LEU A 232 -5.77 -1.95 3.57
C LEU A 232 -4.80 -1.91 2.41
N GLY A 233 -3.59 -1.43 2.64
CA GLY A 233 -2.52 -1.39 1.64
C GLY A 233 -1.35 -2.30 1.97
N ALA A 234 -0.75 -2.11 3.15
CA ALA A 234 0.40 -2.89 3.62
C ALA A 234 0.20 -3.35 5.07
N MET A 235 0.90 -4.41 5.46
CA MET A 235 1.01 -4.81 6.87
C MET A 235 2.48 -5.04 7.25
N ALA A 236 2.79 -4.82 8.53
CA ALA A 236 4.09 -5.14 9.10
C ALA A 236 3.95 -5.56 10.56
N GLY A 237 4.87 -6.41 11.01
CA GLY A 237 5.05 -6.76 12.41
C GLY A 237 6.25 -6.01 12.99
N ALA A 238 6.06 -5.29 14.09
CA ALA A 238 7.17 -4.66 14.82
C ALA A 238 6.78 -4.46 16.27
N TYR A 239 7.76 -4.38 17.17
CA TYR A 239 7.52 -4.13 18.60
C TYR A 239 6.52 -5.11 19.25
N ASN A 240 6.37 -6.33 18.72
CA ASN A 240 5.34 -7.30 19.12
C ASN A 240 3.89 -6.84 18.85
N ARG A 241 3.68 -5.94 17.90
CA ARG A 241 2.37 -5.46 17.43
C ARG A 241 2.25 -5.68 15.93
N ALA A 242 1.00 -5.86 15.49
CA ALA A 242 0.66 -5.80 14.08
C ALA A 242 0.32 -4.34 13.71
N PHE A 243 0.80 -3.91 12.54
CA PHE A 243 0.49 -2.62 11.94
C PHE A 243 -0.20 -2.87 10.61
N ALA A 244 -1.42 -2.38 10.45
CA ALA A 244 -2.18 -2.42 9.22
C ALA A 244 -2.28 -1.00 8.66
N PHE A 245 -1.51 -0.72 7.61
CA PHE A 245 -1.49 0.56 6.91
C PHE A 245 -2.71 0.64 6.00
N VAL A 246 -3.55 1.65 6.24
CA VAL A 246 -4.83 1.81 5.56
C VAL A 246 -4.94 3.20 4.95
N ARG A 247 -5.85 3.40 4.00
CA ARG A 247 -6.21 4.75 3.55
C ARG A 247 -6.60 5.60 4.78
N GLY A 248 -5.96 6.76 4.90
CA GLY A 248 -6.21 7.72 5.97
C GLY A 248 -5.60 7.36 7.33
N GLY A 249 -4.83 6.28 7.46
CA GLY A 249 -4.21 5.96 8.75
C GLY A 249 -3.43 4.65 8.85
N VAL A 250 -3.21 4.25 10.09
CA VAL A 250 -2.65 2.95 10.45
C VAL A 250 -3.42 2.39 11.65
N VAL A 251 -3.78 1.12 11.59
CA VAL A 251 -4.36 0.39 12.72
C VAL A 251 -3.24 -0.42 13.37
N ALA A 252 -2.94 -0.15 14.65
CA ALA A 252 -1.83 -0.80 15.36
C ALA A 252 -2.27 -1.35 16.72
N GLY A 253 -1.68 -2.47 17.14
CA GLY A 253 -1.94 -3.11 18.44
C GLY A 253 -1.60 -4.61 18.46
N ASN A 254 -1.85 -5.25 19.60
CA ASN A 254 -1.76 -6.70 19.76
C ASN A 254 -2.79 -7.21 20.78
N PRO A 255 -4.00 -7.59 20.32
CA PRO A 255 -5.04 -8.08 21.22
C PRO A 255 -4.67 -9.36 21.97
N LEU A 256 -3.74 -10.17 21.46
CA LEU A 256 -3.24 -11.37 22.15
C LEU A 256 -2.37 -11.02 23.36
N MET A 257 -1.85 -9.78 23.44
CA MET A 257 -1.16 -9.23 24.61
C MET A 257 -2.08 -8.36 25.50
N GLY A 258 -3.39 -8.35 25.24
CA GLY A 258 -4.35 -7.50 25.95
C GLY A 258 -4.36 -6.04 25.49
N GLU A 259 -3.66 -5.69 24.40
CA GLU A 259 -3.62 -4.36 23.81
C GLU A 259 -4.52 -4.33 22.56
N GLY A 260 -5.74 -3.78 22.68
CA GLY A 260 -6.65 -3.66 21.54
C GLY A 260 -6.04 -2.88 20.38
N PHE A 261 -6.52 -3.14 19.15
CA PHE A 261 -6.16 -2.30 18.01
C PHE A 261 -6.65 -0.87 18.21
N THR A 262 -5.88 0.12 17.73
CA THR A 262 -6.24 1.54 17.69
C THR A 262 -5.91 2.11 16.32
N PHE A 263 -6.76 2.99 15.78
CA PHE A 263 -6.53 3.68 14.52
C PHE A 263 -5.82 5.02 14.77
N PHE A 264 -4.68 5.23 14.12
CA PHE A 264 -3.96 6.50 14.12
C PHE A 264 -4.17 7.14 12.74
N ARG A 265 -4.83 8.30 12.71
CA ARG A 265 -5.09 8.98 11.44
C ARG A 265 -3.78 9.49 10.86
N LEU A 266 -3.52 9.17 9.60
CA LEU A 266 -2.34 9.58 8.86
C LEU A 266 -2.74 9.88 7.43
N PHE A 267 -2.51 11.11 6.99
CA PHE A 267 -2.78 11.55 5.62
C PHE A 267 -4.23 11.30 5.12
N GLU A 268 -5.22 11.47 6.00
CA GLU A 268 -6.64 11.43 5.64
C GLU A 268 -7.05 12.72 4.92
N PHE A 269 -7.19 12.60 3.61
CA PHE A 269 -7.56 13.70 2.73
C PHE A 269 -8.90 13.48 2.02
N TYR A 270 -9.57 12.35 2.28
CA TYR A 270 -10.77 11.91 1.55
C TYR A 270 -10.58 11.84 0.03
N THR A 271 -9.33 11.63 -0.39
CA THR A 271 -8.90 11.27 -1.74
C THR A 271 -8.35 9.85 -1.73
N PHE A 272 -7.92 9.35 -2.88
CA PHE A 272 -7.19 8.09 -3.01
C PHE A 272 -5.70 8.24 -2.65
N TYR A 273 -5.43 8.97 -1.57
CA TYR A 273 -4.12 9.07 -0.96
C TYR A 273 -3.98 7.95 0.08
N ALA A 274 -3.26 6.89 -0.24
CA ALA A 274 -3.28 5.66 0.54
C ALA A 274 -1.97 4.87 0.42
N PRO A 275 -1.67 3.98 1.38
CA PRO A 275 -0.53 3.06 1.30
C PRO A 275 -0.81 1.86 0.39
N PHE A 276 -1.53 2.08 -0.72
CA PHE A 276 -1.98 1.03 -1.63
C PHE A 276 -0.91 0.70 -2.67
N ARG A 277 -0.85 -0.57 -3.08
CA ARG A 277 0.12 -1.10 -4.06
C ARG A 277 1.57 -0.74 -3.69
N VAL A 278 1.93 -0.91 -2.42
CA VAL A 278 3.29 -0.77 -1.88
C VAL A 278 3.44 -1.71 -0.68
N ASN A 279 4.66 -2.16 -0.39
CA ASN A 279 4.96 -2.96 0.80
C ASN A 279 5.35 -2.09 2.01
N ALA A 280 5.45 -2.75 3.17
CA ALA A 280 6.11 -2.21 4.35
C ALA A 280 7.28 -3.12 4.71
N ILE A 281 8.43 -2.53 5.05
CA ILE A 281 9.62 -3.27 5.46
C ILE A 281 10.06 -2.87 6.87
N ASN A 282 10.65 -3.82 7.59
CA ASN A 282 11.34 -3.53 8.84
C ASN A 282 12.76 -3.03 8.55
N VAL A 283 13.10 -1.84 9.01
CA VAL A 283 14.43 -1.25 8.83
C VAL A 283 14.79 -0.36 10.02
N GLY A 284 16.06 -0.37 10.43
CA GLY A 284 16.54 0.47 11.54
C GLY A 284 15.86 0.20 12.89
N GLY A 285 15.16 -0.93 13.04
CA GLY A 285 14.33 -1.26 14.20
C GLY A 285 12.90 -0.73 14.15
N GLY A 286 12.54 0.06 13.13
CA GLY A 286 11.18 0.55 12.87
C GLY A 286 10.57 -0.05 11.60
N ILE A 287 9.53 0.61 11.08
CA ILE A 287 8.82 0.23 9.85
C ILE A 287 8.95 1.37 8.84
N LEU A 288 9.20 1.02 7.58
CA LEU A 288 9.21 1.95 6.45
C LEU A 288 8.14 1.54 5.44
N THR A 289 7.27 2.47 5.07
CA THR A 289 6.25 2.29 4.02
C THR A 289 5.99 3.61 3.30
N ALA A 290 5.12 3.62 2.29
CA ALA A 290 4.75 4.84 1.57
C ALA A 290 3.25 5.11 1.65
N PHE A 291 2.87 6.39 1.63
CA PHE A 291 1.53 6.82 1.32
C PHE A 291 1.55 7.46 -0.07
N ASN A 292 0.86 6.82 -1.00
CA ASN A 292 0.89 7.15 -2.40
C ASN A 292 -0.16 8.20 -2.76
N ALA A 293 0.26 9.21 -3.51
CA ALA A 293 -0.64 9.97 -4.34
C ALA A 293 -1.04 9.13 -5.56
N HIS A 294 -2.29 9.26 -6.01
CA HIS A 294 -2.67 8.87 -7.38
C HIS A 294 -2.24 7.44 -7.78
N HIS A 295 -2.52 6.44 -6.94
CA HIS A 295 -2.14 5.05 -7.20
C HIS A 295 -3.15 4.32 -8.11
N ASP A 296 -4.44 4.61 -7.98
CA ASP A 296 -5.47 4.24 -8.97
C ASP A 296 -6.26 5.49 -9.35
N ALA A 297 -6.71 5.56 -10.60
CA ALA A 297 -7.49 6.67 -11.12
C ALA A 297 -8.60 6.21 -12.07
N LEU A 298 -9.76 6.84 -11.96
CA LEU A 298 -10.74 6.81 -13.06
C LEU A 298 -10.21 7.68 -14.20
N TYR A 299 -10.04 7.10 -15.38
CA TYR A 299 -9.58 7.82 -16.57
C TYR A 299 -10.69 8.64 -17.23
N ARG A 300 -11.95 8.19 -17.12
CA ARG A 300 -13.15 8.96 -17.48
C ARG A 300 -14.17 8.97 -16.36
N PRO A 301 -14.96 10.05 -16.20
CA PRO A 301 -16.11 10.04 -15.30
C PRO A 301 -17.12 8.99 -15.77
N GLU A 302 -17.62 8.16 -14.86
CA GLU A 302 -18.73 7.26 -15.19
C GLU A 302 -20.04 8.04 -15.21
N SER A 303 -20.95 7.72 -16.14
CA SER A 303 -22.22 8.44 -16.30
C SER A 303 -23.18 8.29 -15.12
N ASN A 304 -22.98 7.26 -14.29
CA ASN A 304 -23.71 6.95 -13.06
C ASN A 304 -22.97 7.42 -11.79
N ASP A 305 -21.70 7.84 -11.88
CA ASP A 305 -21.00 8.47 -10.77
C ASP A 305 -21.45 9.93 -10.69
N ALA A 306 -21.90 10.36 -9.52
CA ALA A 306 -22.24 11.76 -9.24
C ALA A 306 -20.99 12.68 -9.22
N GLY A 307 -19.90 12.27 -9.87
CA GLY A 307 -18.58 12.88 -9.86
C GLY A 307 -17.81 12.68 -8.54
N ILE A 308 -18.27 11.80 -7.65
CA ILE A 308 -17.63 11.56 -6.35
C ILE A 308 -16.41 10.67 -6.53
N GLY A 309 -16.56 9.53 -7.22
CA GLY A 309 -15.45 8.63 -7.54
C GLY A 309 -14.37 9.37 -8.31
N TRP A 310 -14.76 10.11 -9.35
CA TRP A 310 -13.85 10.93 -10.14
C TRP A 310 -13.06 11.92 -9.29
N ALA A 311 -13.74 12.71 -8.46
CA ALA A 311 -13.07 13.71 -7.62
C ALA A 311 -12.15 13.07 -6.58
N THR A 312 -12.57 11.96 -5.96
CA THR A 312 -11.78 11.25 -4.95
C THR A 312 -10.50 10.65 -5.54
N THR A 313 -10.54 10.08 -6.75
CA THR A 313 -9.35 9.46 -7.35
C THR A 313 -8.42 10.43 -8.07
N ASN A 314 -8.95 11.50 -8.67
CA ASN A 314 -8.17 12.42 -9.49
C ASN A 314 -7.71 13.71 -8.76
N THR A 315 -8.16 13.95 -7.52
CA THR A 315 -7.67 15.10 -6.74
C THR A 315 -6.32 14.77 -6.10
N VAL A 316 -5.23 15.30 -6.69
CA VAL A 316 -3.88 15.19 -6.12
C VAL A 316 -3.65 16.29 -5.09
N VAL A 317 -3.58 15.91 -3.82
CA VAL A 317 -3.43 16.83 -2.68
C VAL A 317 -1.97 17.11 -2.32
N GLY A 318 -1.03 16.27 -2.74
CA GLY A 318 0.39 16.40 -2.46
C GLY A 318 1.20 15.30 -3.13
N PRO A 319 2.54 15.31 -2.98
CA PRO A 319 3.40 14.24 -3.47
C PRO A 319 3.17 12.94 -2.70
N SER A 320 3.58 11.80 -3.28
CA SER A 320 3.76 10.57 -2.50
C SER A 320 4.84 10.77 -1.43
N VAL A 321 4.63 10.19 -0.25
CA VAL A 321 5.59 10.28 0.85
C VAL A 321 6.04 8.91 1.34
N LEU A 322 7.33 8.80 1.61
CA LEU A 322 7.93 7.67 2.31
C LEU A 322 7.93 7.99 3.81
N VAL A 323 7.37 7.10 4.61
CA VAL A 323 7.07 7.31 6.04
C VAL A 323 7.80 6.26 6.86
N TYR A 324 8.62 6.73 7.79
CA TYR A 324 9.30 5.90 8.78
C TYR A 324 8.58 5.98 10.12
N ILE A 325 8.28 4.82 10.70
CA ILE A 325 7.52 4.66 11.93
C ILE A 325 8.41 3.99 12.95
N ALA A 326 8.65 4.71 14.03
CA ALA A 326 9.38 4.25 15.20
C ALA A 326 8.66 4.80 16.44
N PRO A 327 7.58 4.13 16.89
CA PRO A 327 6.72 4.57 17.99
C PRO A 327 7.51 5.18 19.16
N PRO A 328 7.11 6.35 19.68
CA PRO A 328 5.91 7.12 19.31
C PRO A 328 6.04 7.98 18.03
N MET A 329 7.22 8.00 17.41
CA MET A 329 7.55 8.90 16.28
C MET A 329 7.01 8.39 14.94
N VAL A 330 6.50 9.31 14.12
CA VAL A 330 6.13 9.08 12.72
C VAL A 330 6.75 10.17 11.87
N LYS A 331 7.60 9.83 10.91
CA LYS A 331 8.41 10.81 10.19
C LYS A 331 8.33 10.62 8.68
N ILE A 332 8.10 11.71 7.95
CA ILE A 332 8.28 11.73 6.49
C ILE A 332 9.78 11.76 6.19
N VAL A 333 10.29 10.73 5.53
CA VAL A 333 11.72 10.59 5.22
C VAL A 333 11.99 10.76 3.73
N GLY A 334 10.99 10.73 2.87
CA GLY A 334 11.16 10.99 1.43
C GLY A 334 9.89 11.50 0.78
N THR A 335 10.06 12.23 -0.32
CA THR A 335 8.97 12.80 -1.13
C THR A 335 9.19 12.42 -2.59
N PHE A 336 8.16 11.86 -3.23
CA PHE A 336 8.22 11.30 -4.58
C PHE A 336 7.10 11.88 -5.45
N GLY A 337 7.19 11.64 -6.75
CA GLY A 337 6.17 12.05 -7.72
C GLY A 337 4.85 11.28 -7.55
N ALA A 338 4.39 10.62 -8.61
CA ALA A 338 3.06 9.99 -8.60
C ALA A 338 2.97 8.88 -7.56
N ARG A 339 3.65 7.73 -7.67
CA ARG A 339 3.54 6.65 -6.66
C ARG A 339 4.83 5.87 -6.43
N VAL A 340 4.99 5.35 -5.22
CA VAL A 340 5.97 4.34 -4.81
C VAL A 340 5.33 2.96 -4.91
N THR A 341 5.97 2.00 -5.56
CA THR A 341 5.39 0.67 -5.85
C THR A 341 6.05 -0.45 -5.07
N SER A 342 7.31 -0.28 -4.67
CA SER A 342 8.04 -1.24 -3.83
C SER A 342 9.18 -0.58 -3.07
N ILE A 343 9.56 -1.15 -1.93
CA ILE A 343 10.62 -0.68 -1.04
C ILE A 343 11.45 -1.88 -0.60
N GLU A 344 12.78 -1.76 -0.65
CA GLU A 344 13.69 -2.80 -0.17
C GLU A 344 14.96 -2.17 0.42
N LYS A 345 15.61 -2.87 1.35
CA LYS A 345 16.90 -2.51 1.89
C LYS A 345 18.00 -3.36 1.25
N MET A 346 19.04 -2.71 0.73
CA MET A 346 20.20 -3.40 0.18
C MET A 346 21.50 -2.64 0.47
N GLY A 347 22.46 -3.29 1.14
CA GLY A 347 23.83 -2.74 1.30
C GLY A 347 23.92 -1.35 1.94
N GLY A 348 23.11 -1.07 2.96
CA GLY A 348 23.04 0.25 3.60
C GLY A 348 22.31 1.33 2.77
N LYS A 349 21.57 0.91 1.75
CA LYS A 349 20.70 1.75 0.93
C LYS A 349 19.24 1.31 1.09
N ILE A 350 18.35 2.26 0.84
CA ILE A 350 16.93 2.00 0.61
C ILE A 350 16.69 2.14 -0.89
N LEU A 351 16.21 1.07 -1.51
CA LEU A 351 15.72 1.07 -2.88
C LEU A 351 14.24 1.42 -2.83
N VAL A 352 13.82 2.37 -3.66
CA VAL A 352 12.43 2.82 -3.76
C VAL A 352 12.03 2.74 -5.23
N ALA A 353 11.22 1.75 -5.55
CA ALA A 353 10.57 1.65 -6.85
C ALA A 353 9.47 2.70 -6.97
N THR A 354 9.45 3.40 -8.10
CA THR A 354 8.51 4.50 -8.36
C THR A 354 7.87 4.34 -9.73
N ASN A 355 6.71 4.97 -9.89
CA ASN A 355 6.02 5.06 -11.17
C ASN A 355 5.33 6.43 -11.31
N SER A 356 5.30 6.98 -12.53
CA SER A 356 4.65 8.24 -12.89
C SER A 356 3.14 8.14 -13.18
N ALA A 357 2.60 6.93 -13.39
CA ALA A 357 1.19 6.73 -13.78
C ALA A 357 0.43 5.80 -12.81
N PRO A 358 -0.89 6.00 -12.64
CA PRO A 358 -1.75 5.13 -11.84
C PRO A 358 -2.13 3.85 -12.60
N ASN A 359 -2.72 2.89 -11.89
CA ASN A 359 -3.62 1.94 -12.55
C ASN A 359 -4.90 2.68 -12.97
N THR A 360 -5.43 2.37 -14.15
CA THR A 360 -6.74 2.87 -14.60
C THR A 360 -7.81 1.81 -14.29
N GLY A 361 -9.07 2.20 -14.12
CA GLY A 361 -10.15 1.24 -13.82
C GLY A 361 -10.37 0.20 -14.93
N ALA A 362 -11.11 -0.86 -14.60
CA ALA A 362 -11.26 -2.07 -15.43
C ALA A 362 -11.80 -1.86 -16.86
N THR A 363 -12.44 -0.72 -17.11
CA THR A 363 -13.06 -0.36 -18.40
C THR A 363 -12.12 0.37 -19.35
N GLU A 364 -10.92 0.74 -18.91
CA GLU A 364 -9.98 1.60 -19.64
C GLU A 364 -8.61 0.90 -19.79
N ALA A 365 -8.63 -0.31 -20.36
CA ALA A 365 -7.41 -1.06 -20.71
C ALA A 365 -6.75 -0.50 -21.99
N THR A 366 -5.43 -0.54 -22.04
CA THR A 366 -4.64 -0.18 -23.21
C THR A 366 -3.63 -1.27 -23.56
N PRO A 367 -3.26 -1.44 -24.84
CA PRO A 367 -2.23 -2.41 -25.23
C PRO A 367 -0.82 -2.11 -24.69
N PHE A 368 -0.61 -0.92 -24.12
CA PHE A 368 0.67 -0.43 -23.64
C PHE A 368 0.55 -0.01 -22.19
N ASP A 369 1.65 -0.18 -21.44
CA ASP A 369 1.84 0.52 -20.18
C ASP A 369 1.90 2.04 -20.45
N THR A 370 1.60 2.87 -19.45
CA THR A 370 1.56 4.34 -19.58
C THR A 370 2.51 5.07 -18.63
N GLY A 371 3.25 4.34 -17.79
CA GLY A 371 4.05 4.90 -16.71
C GLY A 371 5.56 4.71 -16.90
N HIS A 372 6.31 5.73 -16.52
CA HIS A 372 7.76 5.64 -16.39
C HIS A 372 8.08 5.09 -15.00
N ARG A 373 8.76 3.95 -14.97
CA ARG A 373 9.13 3.23 -13.74
C ARG A 373 10.62 3.38 -13.48
N ASP A 374 11.00 3.63 -12.23
CA ASP A 374 12.39 3.89 -11.84
C ASP A 374 12.67 3.32 -10.44
N ILE A 375 13.89 2.80 -10.22
CA ILE A 375 14.40 2.42 -8.90
C ILE A 375 15.30 3.54 -8.38
N VAL A 376 14.77 4.33 -7.44
CA VAL A 376 15.52 5.38 -6.76
C VAL A 376 16.32 4.79 -5.61
N VAL A 377 17.63 5.04 -5.59
CA VAL A 377 18.54 4.57 -4.53
C VAL A 377 18.80 5.68 -3.53
N LEU A 378 18.33 5.51 -2.30
CA LEU A 378 18.58 6.41 -1.18
C LEU A 378 19.64 5.84 -0.24
N ASP A 379 20.39 6.71 0.41
CA ASP A 379 21.20 6.31 1.56
C ASP A 379 20.31 6.02 2.78
N GLU A 380 20.57 4.94 3.53
CA GLU A 380 19.80 4.60 4.75
C GLU A 380 19.81 5.73 5.79
N ARG A 381 20.80 6.64 5.75
CA ARG A 381 20.82 7.86 6.57
C ARG A 381 19.59 8.75 6.39
N VAL A 382 18.83 8.60 5.31
CA VAL A 382 17.57 9.34 5.10
C VAL A 382 16.59 9.16 6.27
N LEU A 383 16.60 8.00 6.94
CA LEU A 383 15.75 7.72 8.10
C LEU A 383 16.04 8.66 9.27
N GLN A 384 17.32 9.00 9.47
CA GLN A 384 17.80 9.85 10.55
C GLN A 384 17.98 11.31 10.12
N GLY A 385 18.01 11.58 8.81
CA GLY A 385 18.22 12.90 8.24
C GLY A 385 17.09 13.88 8.49
N LYS A 386 17.30 15.15 8.14
CA LYS A 386 16.21 16.13 8.16
C LYS A 386 15.18 15.79 7.08
N PRO A 387 13.87 15.88 7.38
CA PRO A 387 12.85 15.59 6.40
C PRO A 387 12.86 16.63 5.27
N ALA A 388 12.48 16.22 4.05
CA ALA A 388 12.35 17.14 2.93
C ALA A 388 11.12 18.04 3.13
N PRO A 389 11.16 19.33 2.76
CA PRO A 389 9.99 20.19 2.79
C PRO A 389 8.88 19.63 1.91
N VAL A 390 7.65 19.65 2.41
CA VAL A 390 6.48 19.11 1.70
C VAL A 390 5.26 19.99 1.96
N SER A 391 4.33 20.01 1.01
CA SER A 391 3.06 20.69 1.20
C SER A 391 1.89 19.87 0.69
N PHE A 392 0.81 19.88 1.47
CA PHE A 392 -0.47 19.29 1.10
C PHE A 392 -1.50 20.40 0.90
N SER A 393 -2.29 20.31 -0.15
CA SER A 393 -3.27 21.31 -0.59
C SER A 393 -4.61 20.63 -0.82
N LEU A 394 -5.52 20.76 0.15
CA LEU A 394 -6.80 20.06 0.20
C LEU A 394 -7.97 21.02 -0.02
N PRO A 395 -8.85 20.77 -1.01
CA PRO A 395 -10.15 21.42 -1.09
C PRO A 395 -11.04 21.00 0.09
N LEU A 396 -11.60 21.96 0.84
CA LEU A 396 -12.43 21.67 2.02
C LEU A 396 -13.80 21.10 1.67
N ALA A 397 -14.17 21.11 0.38
CA ALA A 397 -15.33 20.39 -0.14
C ALA A 397 -15.31 18.89 0.20
N LEU A 398 -14.14 18.26 0.22
CA LEU A 398 -14.01 16.82 0.47
C LEU A 398 -14.37 16.46 1.93
N PRO A 399 -13.71 16.99 2.97
CA PRO A 399 -14.10 16.75 4.35
C PRO A 399 -15.52 17.25 4.68
N SER A 400 -15.97 18.36 4.05
CA SER A 400 -17.33 18.88 4.26
C SER A 400 -18.41 17.90 3.80
N ARG A 401 -18.24 17.24 2.64
CA ARG A 401 -19.24 16.30 2.09
C ARG A 401 -19.45 15.07 2.96
N VAL A 402 -18.40 14.58 3.62
CA VAL A 402 -18.48 13.41 4.49
C VAL A 402 -18.89 13.76 5.92
N LYS A 403 -19.00 15.06 6.25
CA LYS A 403 -19.42 15.50 7.58
C LYS A 403 -20.86 15.09 7.90
N GLY A 404 -21.75 15.14 6.92
CA GLY A 404 -23.12 14.60 7.04
C GLY A 404 -23.18 13.08 7.32
N MET A 405 -22.08 12.35 7.13
CA MET A 405 -21.95 10.92 7.46
C MET A 405 -21.32 10.69 8.85
N GLY A 406 -21.11 11.74 9.64
CA GLY A 406 -20.44 11.68 10.95
C GLY A 406 -18.92 11.63 10.89
N ALA A 407 -18.32 11.85 9.72
CA ALA A 407 -16.86 11.98 9.55
C ALA A 407 -16.48 13.46 9.33
N GLY A 408 -15.35 13.75 8.69
CA GLY A 408 -14.96 15.12 8.32
C GLY A 408 -13.69 15.62 8.97
N THR A 409 -13.16 14.91 9.98
CA THR A 409 -11.80 15.13 10.48
C THR A 409 -10.79 14.72 9.41
N PHE A 410 -9.84 15.60 9.08
CA PHE A 410 -8.85 15.39 8.02
C PHE A 410 -7.43 15.65 8.54
N GLY A 411 -6.42 15.33 7.75
CA GLY A 411 -5.02 15.46 8.15
C GLY A 411 -4.50 14.17 8.77
N GLY A 412 -3.97 14.22 9.98
CA GLY A 412 -3.06 13.18 10.45
C GLY A 412 -1.66 13.44 9.87
N ILE A 413 -1.17 14.66 10.09
CA ILE A 413 0.09 15.13 9.54
C ILE A 413 1.17 14.95 10.60
N PRO A 414 2.17 14.09 10.37
CA PRO A 414 3.33 14.00 11.25
C PRO A 414 4.16 15.28 11.18
N LEU A 415 4.49 15.85 12.34
CA LEU A 415 5.31 17.05 12.45
C LEU A 415 6.78 16.74 12.77
N ASP A 416 7.10 15.49 13.12
CA ASP A 416 8.43 15.04 13.49
C ASP A 416 9.53 15.47 12.50
N GLY A 417 10.47 16.27 13.00
CA GLY A 417 11.65 16.74 12.26
C GLY A 417 11.46 18.04 11.48
N TYR A 418 10.25 18.57 11.37
CA TYR A 418 9.98 19.88 10.78
C TYR A 418 10.09 21.00 11.81
N ARG A 419 10.57 22.18 11.39
CA ARG A 419 10.83 23.30 12.30
C ARG A 419 9.78 24.40 12.22
N GLU A 420 9.25 24.61 11.03
CA GLU A 420 8.29 25.68 10.77
C GLU A 420 7.01 25.14 10.11
N PRO A 421 6.35 24.11 10.69
CA PRO A 421 5.11 23.61 10.15
C PRO A 421 4.01 24.66 10.32
N ARG A 422 3.18 24.87 9.28
CA ARG A 422 2.06 25.81 9.34
C ARG A 422 0.90 25.38 8.46
N MET A 423 -0.28 25.87 8.81
CA MET A 423 -1.49 25.70 8.02
C MET A 423 -1.98 27.05 7.49
N VAL A 424 -2.31 27.11 6.21
CA VAL A 424 -2.92 28.26 5.56
C VAL A 424 -4.34 27.89 5.13
N LEU A 425 -5.33 28.53 5.74
CA LEU A 425 -6.75 28.32 5.46
C LEU A 425 -7.27 29.46 4.60
N TYR A 426 -8.05 29.12 3.58
CA TYR A 426 -8.83 30.05 2.76
C TYR A 426 -10.29 29.68 2.93
N LEU A 427 -11.00 30.41 3.78
CA LEU A 427 -12.37 30.08 4.19
C LEU A 427 -13.39 30.97 3.49
N SER A 428 -14.57 30.42 3.19
CA SER A 428 -15.70 31.17 2.63
C SER A 428 -16.54 31.89 3.68
N GLY A 429 -16.39 31.54 4.95
CA GLY A 429 -17.06 32.15 6.09
C GLY A 429 -16.30 31.94 7.40
N ASP A 430 -16.73 32.65 8.45
CA ASP A 430 -16.21 32.48 9.81
C ASP A 430 -16.51 31.07 10.34
N ASN A 431 -15.51 30.45 10.96
CA ASN A 431 -15.57 29.07 11.42
C ASN A 431 -14.75 28.87 12.71
N ARG A 432 -14.85 27.68 13.30
CA ARG A 432 -13.97 27.22 14.37
C ARG A 432 -13.20 26.00 13.88
N LEU A 433 -11.89 26.01 14.05
CA LEU A 433 -11.00 24.91 13.73
C LEU A 433 -10.57 24.23 15.04
N THR A 434 -10.85 22.95 15.17
CA THR A 434 -10.25 22.10 16.21
C THR A 434 -9.04 21.36 15.65
N VAL A 435 -7.94 21.40 16.37
CA VAL A 435 -6.71 20.64 16.14
C VAL A 435 -6.63 19.55 17.20
N TYR A 436 -6.44 18.31 16.77
CA TYR A 436 -6.19 17.15 17.63
C TYR A 436 -4.72 16.77 17.51
N GLU A 437 -3.99 16.75 18.61
CA GLU A 437 -2.59 16.28 18.69
C GLU A 437 -2.52 14.93 19.41
N TYR A 438 -1.82 13.97 18.81
CA TYR A 438 -1.50 12.67 19.40
C TYR A 438 -0.20 12.17 18.80
N ASP A 439 0.37 11.11 19.34
CA ASP A 439 1.52 10.42 18.77
C ASP A 439 1.16 8.96 18.44
N LEU A 440 2.14 8.17 17.97
CA LEU A 440 1.95 6.75 17.74
C LEU A 440 2.44 5.91 18.92
N SER A 441 2.19 6.35 20.16
CA SER A 441 2.50 5.54 21.35
C SER A 441 1.74 4.22 21.34
N LEU A 442 2.38 3.16 21.84
CA LEU A 442 1.82 1.81 21.97
C LEU A 442 2.07 1.30 23.41
N PRO A 443 1.04 1.23 24.27
CA PRO A 443 -0.38 1.45 24.00
C PRO A 443 -0.72 2.92 23.67
N ALA A 444 -1.81 3.11 22.94
CA ALA A 444 -2.26 4.42 22.50
C ALA A 444 -2.70 5.31 23.67
N GLY A 445 -2.33 6.59 23.60
CA GLY A 445 -2.88 7.66 24.45
C GLY A 445 -4.07 8.36 23.78
N ASP A 446 -4.77 9.18 24.56
CA ASP A 446 -5.82 10.07 24.05
C ASP A 446 -5.20 11.31 23.38
N ALA A 447 -5.86 11.85 22.37
CA ALA A 447 -5.47 13.12 21.76
C ALA A 447 -5.73 14.32 22.69
N VAL A 448 -4.88 15.34 22.56
CA VAL A 448 -5.10 16.68 23.12
C VAL A 448 -5.82 17.54 22.08
N GLU A 449 -6.80 18.33 22.51
CA GLU A 449 -7.62 19.16 21.63
C GLU A 449 -7.39 20.66 21.88
N GLU A 450 -7.16 21.42 20.81
CA GLU A 450 -7.13 22.89 20.84
C GLU A 450 -8.09 23.47 19.80
N THR A 451 -8.83 24.54 20.13
CA THR A 451 -9.80 25.16 19.22
C THR A 451 -9.47 26.63 18.96
N PHE A 452 -9.51 27.01 17.68
CA PHE A 452 -9.21 28.35 17.19
C PHE A 452 -10.39 28.94 16.43
N ASP A 453 -10.69 30.21 16.70
CA ASP A 453 -11.60 30.99 15.85
C ASP A 453 -10.87 31.42 14.57
N VAL A 454 -11.45 31.10 13.41
CA VAL A 454 -10.88 31.40 12.09
C VAL A 454 -11.88 32.21 11.28
N LYS A 455 -11.39 33.25 10.60
CA LYS A 455 -12.23 34.22 9.88
C LYS A 455 -12.40 33.87 8.42
N ALA A 456 -13.44 34.41 7.79
CA ALA A 456 -13.55 34.38 6.34
C ALA A 456 -12.28 34.95 5.68
N GLY A 457 -11.85 34.34 4.56
CA GLY A 457 -10.61 34.70 3.88
C GLY A 457 -9.40 33.91 4.37
N LYS A 458 -8.22 34.55 4.36
CA LYS A 458 -6.93 33.88 4.64
C LYS A 458 -6.62 33.89 6.13
N ASN A 459 -6.39 32.72 6.71
CA ASN A 459 -5.85 32.53 8.06
C ASN A 459 -4.54 31.76 7.97
N ILE A 460 -3.61 32.02 8.89
CA ILE A 460 -2.37 31.27 9.04
C ILE A 460 -2.32 30.80 10.49
N LEU A 461 -2.27 29.48 10.68
CA LEU A 461 -2.05 28.85 11.97
C LEU A 461 -0.62 28.30 12.00
N ASP A 462 0.15 28.72 12.99
CA ASP A 462 1.45 28.14 13.30
C ASP A 462 1.22 26.77 13.96
N LEU A 463 1.90 25.73 13.46
CA LEU A 463 1.82 24.39 14.02
C LEU A 463 3.07 24.01 14.82
N SER A 464 4.05 24.91 14.97
CA SER A 464 5.31 24.62 15.65
C SER A 464 5.18 24.40 17.16
N SER A 465 4.02 24.73 17.75
CA SER A 465 3.67 24.39 19.13
C SER A 465 3.24 22.94 19.32
N PHE A 466 2.91 22.23 18.23
CA PHE A 466 2.59 20.81 18.24
C PHE A 466 3.83 19.99 17.85
N SER A 467 3.91 18.76 18.35
CA SER A 467 5.11 17.92 18.28
C SER A 467 4.88 16.53 17.69
N GLY A 468 3.65 16.00 17.76
CA GLY A 468 3.31 14.68 17.24
C GLY A 468 2.66 14.70 15.84
N ILE A 469 1.53 14.04 15.75
CA ILE A 469 0.64 13.97 14.60
C ILE A 469 -0.54 14.90 14.86
N VAL A 470 -0.90 15.73 13.87
CA VAL A 470 -2.05 16.63 13.98
C VAL A 470 -3.15 16.31 12.98
N SER A 471 -4.40 16.17 13.46
CA SER A 471 -5.61 16.14 12.63
C SER A 471 -6.51 17.35 12.94
N PHE A 472 -7.44 17.62 12.02
CA PHE A 472 -8.15 18.89 11.95
C PHE A 472 -9.64 18.68 11.71
N GLU A 473 -10.48 19.50 12.33
CA GLU A 473 -11.92 19.52 12.09
C GLU A 473 -12.44 20.95 12.08
N LEU A 474 -13.23 21.30 11.05
CA LEU A 474 -13.98 22.55 11.03
C LEU A 474 -15.37 22.33 11.63
N GLU A 475 -15.82 23.22 12.51
CA GLU A 475 -17.16 23.16 13.12
C GLU A 475 -18.28 23.22 12.06
N LYS A 476 -18.15 24.13 11.10
CA LYS A 476 -19.09 24.28 9.98
C LYS A 476 -18.47 23.75 8.68
N GLU A 477 -19.31 23.26 7.78
CA GLU A 477 -18.91 22.90 6.42
C GLU A 477 -18.39 24.12 5.65
N ASP A 478 -17.37 23.93 4.82
CA ASP A 478 -16.85 24.96 3.92
C ASP A 478 -16.53 24.36 2.54
N VAL A 479 -17.58 24.22 1.72
CA VAL A 479 -17.47 23.59 0.39
C VAL A 479 -16.71 24.43 -0.64
N LYS A 480 -16.45 25.71 -0.37
CA LYS A 480 -15.70 26.61 -1.26
C LYS A 480 -14.28 26.88 -0.76
N GLY A 481 -13.99 26.47 0.47
CA GLY A 481 -12.71 26.72 1.11
C GLY A 481 -11.61 25.78 0.65
N LYS A 482 -10.40 26.12 1.05
CA LYS A 482 -9.18 25.35 0.79
C LYS A 482 -8.23 25.45 1.98
N VAL A 483 -7.55 24.37 2.29
CA VAL A 483 -6.45 24.36 3.26
C VAL A 483 -5.14 23.97 2.57
N ARG A 484 -4.04 24.60 2.97
CA ARG A 484 -2.68 24.23 2.58
C ARG A 484 -1.85 24.03 3.83
N ILE A 485 -1.32 22.83 4.03
CA ILE A 485 -0.41 22.48 5.13
C ILE A 485 1.00 22.49 4.55
N GLU A 486 1.90 23.23 5.17
CA GLU A 486 3.29 23.40 4.74
C GLU A 486 4.22 22.91 5.84
N LEU A 487 5.08 21.94 5.53
CA LEU A 487 6.08 21.39 6.43
C LEU A 487 7.47 21.81 5.92
N ARG A 488 8.27 22.48 6.76
CA ARG A 488 9.53 23.13 6.40
C ARG A 488 10.66 22.82 7.36
#